data_AF-A0AAU8LQL1-F1
#
_entry.id   AF-A0AAU8LQL1-F1
#
_cell.length_a   1.000
_cell.length_b   1.000
_cell.length_c   1.000
_cell.angle_alpha   90.00
_cell.angle_beta   90.00
_cell.angle_gamma   90.00
#
_symmetry.space_group_name_H-M   'P 1'
#
loop_
_entity.id
_entity.type
_entity.pdbx_description
1 polymer ?
#
loop_
_entity_poly.entity_id
_entity_poly.type
_entity_poly.pdbx_seq_one_letter_code
_entity_poly.pdbx_strand_id
1 'polypeptide(L)'
;MSNSIQDRITKIVDSFYIHSQFSFSINGNKPVQLPNNTGTTPAEQIGHYLPRDPLTRELQSLFYRKYCSADNSVESGNDQIDPSIFASQLSAANKSIEGWDHGWNVYQTTANGSLSIQKGDRHRTVYPGEYVTSGPPGTMVKVGTVVSVRVVRESFEIQQGFYYVFGHTLSDQFDDHNLVRFYFNATPEGALKIVHELTTALNRFQVPFRFKTLSFPSSYNRTDAAVLYIARRYFHIVAMSLQEVYERTLRLKSEIPLFTKKILPGIGIAEDPGTTESFGMHRCRLLAEGIVEAWKNGNQQLSAKMEAIKKQFTSNGLDIEKPYLNKNSVDFLLPDITRGVEI
;
A
#
# COMPACT_ATOMS: atom_id res chain seq x y z
N MET A 1 28.47 -5.82 8.58
CA MET A 1 28.27 -4.63 7.74
C MET A 1 26.90 -4.08 8.07
N SER A 2 26.79 -2.80 8.37
CA SER A 2 25.50 -2.15 8.62
C SER A 2 24.52 -2.48 7.48
N ASN A 3 23.31 -2.92 7.84
CA ASN A 3 22.25 -3.27 6.89
C ASN A 3 21.26 -2.09 6.77
N SER A 4 21.77 -0.86 6.89
CA SER A 4 20.96 0.36 6.88
C SER A 4 20.29 0.56 5.51
N ILE A 5 19.20 1.32 5.50
CA ILE A 5 18.55 1.70 4.25
C ILE A 5 19.48 2.53 3.37
N GLN A 6 20.32 3.39 3.96
CA GLN A 6 21.33 4.16 3.24
C GLN A 6 22.33 3.26 2.52
N ASP A 7 22.83 2.21 3.17
CA ASP A 7 23.77 1.27 2.58
C ASP A 7 23.15 0.53 1.39
N ARG A 8 21.87 0.13 1.51
CA ARG A 8 21.11 -0.51 0.43
C ARG A 8 20.91 0.44 -0.75
N ILE A 9 20.49 1.68 -0.50
CA ILE A 9 20.30 2.69 -1.55
C ILE A 9 21.63 3.01 -2.22
N THR A 10 22.71 3.18 -1.46
CA THR A 10 24.05 3.47 -1.99
C THR A 10 24.50 2.38 -2.95
N LYS A 11 24.35 1.09 -2.58
CA LYS A 11 24.65 -0.03 -3.48
C LYS A 11 23.79 -0.04 -4.74
N ILE A 12 22.51 0.31 -4.62
CA ILE A 12 21.62 0.45 -5.78
C ILE A 12 22.18 1.55 -6.68
N VAL A 13 22.38 2.75 -6.17
CA VAL A 13 22.82 3.92 -6.95
C VAL A 13 24.17 3.70 -7.62
N ASP A 14 25.12 3.07 -6.93
CA ASP A 14 26.45 2.76 -7.46
C ASP A 14 26.40 1.79 -8.65
N SER A 15 25.38 0.92 -8.69
CA SER A 15 25.19 -0.01 -9.81
C SER A 15 24.73 0.65 -11.11
N PHE A 16 24.24 1.90 -11.09
CA PHE A 16 23.67 2.55 -12.29
C PHE A 16 24.60 3.53 -12.95
N TYR A 17 24.67 3.46 -14.28
CA TYR A 17 25.35 4.44 -15.11
C TYR A 17 24.43 4.91 -16.24
N ILE A 18 24.21 6.22 -16.38
CA ILE A 18 23.39 6.80 -17.45
C ILE A 18 24.31 7.14 -18.63
N HIS A 19 24.00 6.61 -19.81
CA HIS A 19 24.73 6.91 -21.04
C HIS A 19 24.12 8.11 -21.79
N SER A 20 22.80 8.24 -21.76
CA SER A 20 22.06 9.33 -22.40
C SER A 20 20.64 9.46 -21.82
N GLN A 21 19.86 10.43 -22.30
CA GLN A 21 18.43 10.56 -21.94
C GLN A 21 17.57 9.34 -22.33
N PHE A 22 18.10 8.42 -23.13
CA PHE A 22 17.41 7.21 -23.58
C PHE A 22 18.19 5.93 -23.28
N SER A 23 19.25 5.97 -22.46
CA SER A 23 20.03 4.77 -22.19
C SER A 23 20.77 4.78 -20.86
N PHE A 24 20.77 3.64 -20.17
CA PHE A 24 21.52 3.40 -18.94
C PHE A 24 22.00 1.94 -18.87
N SER A 25 22.98 1.66 -18.02
CA SER A 25 23.43 0.30 -17.70
C SER A 25 23.35 0.04 -16.19
N ILE A 26 23.32 -1.24 -15.84
CA ILE A 26 23.29 -1.73 -14.45
C ILE A 26 24.47 -2.69 -14.28
N ASN A 27 25.33 -2.48 -13.28
CA ASN A 27 26.51 -3.30 -13.01
C ASN A 27 27.43 -3.47 -14.24
N GLY A 28 27.54 -2.45 -15.10
CA GLY A 28 28.35 -2.51 -16.32
C GLY A 28 27.82 -3.48 -17.40
N ASN A 29 26.61 -4.00 -17.25
CA ASN A 29 25.96 -4.83 -18.28
C ASN A 29 25.64 -4.02 -19.54
N LYS A 30 25.25 -4.73 -20.61
CA LYS A 30 24.83 -4.10 -21.88
C LYS A 30 23.80 -2.99 -21.63
N PRO A 31 23.98 -1.80 -22.24
CA PRO A 31 23.06 -0.68 -22.06
C PRO A 31 21.63 -1.06 -22.43
N VAL A 32 20.70 -0.75 -21.53
CA VAL A 32 19.27 -0.76 -21.80
C VAL A 32 18.97 0.46 -22.67
N GLN A 33 18.28 0.25 -23.79
CA GLN A 33 17.77 1.33 -24.65
C GLN A 33 16.32 1.57 -24.31
N LEU A 34 15.97 2.82 -24.04
CA LEU A 34 14.60 3.24 -23.82
C LEU A 34 13.93 3.48 -25.17
N PRO A 35 12.68 3.02 -25.38
CA PRO A 35 11.95 3.33 -26.59
C PRO A 35 11.80 4.85 -26.71
N ASN A 36 12.00 5.38 -27.92
CA ASN A 36 11.77 6.80 -28.23
C ASN A 36 10.30 7.22 -28.04
N ASN A 37 9.38 6.25 -27.85
CA ASN A 37 7.95 6.48 -27.71
C ASN A 37 7.49 6.33 -26.26
N THR A 38 6.71 7.33 -25.84
CA THR A 38 5.94 7.44 -24.59
C THR A 38 4.78 6.44 -24.51
N GLY A 39 5.05 5.16 -24.77
CA GLY A 39 4.05 4.10 -24.62
C GLY A 39 3.59 3.98 -23.17
N THR A 40 2.31 3.64 -23.01
CA THR A 40 1.63 3.54 -21.73
C THR A 40 2.21 2.41 -20.87
N THR A 41 2.83 2.75 -19.74
CA THR A 41 3.26 1.74 -18.74
C THR A 41 2.07 1.18 -17.95
N PRO A 42 2.17 0.01 -17.29
CA PRO A 42 1.11 -0.49 -16.41
C PRO A 42 0.70 0.49 -15.29
N ALA A 43 1.59 1.42 -14.92
CA ALA A 43 1.28 2.49 -13.96
C ALA A 43 0.27 3.52 -14.51
N GLU A 44 0.15 3.66 -15.84
CA GLU A 44 -0.77 4.60 -16.49
C GLU A 44 -2.23 4.15 -16.40
N GLN A 45 -2.48 2.85 -16.23
CA GLN A 45 -3.83 2.30 -16.07
C GLN A 45 -4.46 2.59 -14.70
N ILE A 46 -3.69 3.13 -13.73
CA ILE A 46 -4.12 3.30 -12.33
C ILE A 46 -4.21 4.80 -11.91
N GLY A 47 -4.06 5.74 -12.85
CA GLY A 47 -4.18 7.18 -12.54
C GLY A 47 -3.10 7.72 -11.59
N HIS A 48 -1.95 7.04 -11.52
CA HIS A 48 -0.79 7.48 -10.74
C HIS A 48 -0.11 8.69 -11.39
N TYR A 49 0.53 9.53 -10.57
CA TYR A 49 1.43 10.57 -11.08
C TYR A 49 2.57 9.93 -11.88
N LEU A 50 2.84 10.46 -13.07
CA LEU A 50 3.90 10.00 -13.96
C LEU A 50 4.92 11.11 -14.18
N PRO A 51 6.22 10.86 -13.97
CA PRO A 51 7.25 11.79 -14.38
C PRO A 51 7.15 12.09 -15.88
N ARG A 52 7.29 13.36 -16.26
CA ARG A 52 7.33 13.78 -17.67
C ARG A 52 8.61 13.35 -18.39
N ASP A 53 9.68 13.16 -17.63
CA ASP A 53 10.99 12.74 -18.13
C ASP A 53 11.02 11.21 -18.36
N PRO A 54 11.21 10.74 -19.61
CA PRO A 54 11.14 9.31 -19.92
C PRO A 54 12.15 8.45 -19.15
N LEU A 55 13.37 8.94 -18.97
CA LEU A 55 14.41 8.25 -18.20
C LEU A 55 13.99 8.09 -16.74
N THR A 56 13.47 9.15 -16.13
CA THR A 56 12.96 9.12 -14.75
C THR A 56 11.83 8.12 -14.60
N ARG A 57 10.87 8.10 -15.53
CA ARG A 57 9.73 7.17 -15.51
C ARG A 57 10.18 5.70 -15.62
N GLU A 58 11.16 5.42 -16.47
CA GLU A 58 11.70 4.07 -16.65
C GLU A 58 12.53 3.62 -15.44
N LEU A 59 13.39 4.49 -14.91
CA LEU A 59 14.13 4.21 -13.68
C LEU A 59 13.20 4.01 -12.49
N GLN A 60 12.16 4.84 -12.33
CA GLN A 60 11.11 4.65 -11.33
C GLN A 60 10.48 3.25 -11.43
N SER A 61 10.01 2.88 -12.63
CA SER A 61 9.38 1.59 -12.89
C SER A 61 10.31 0.41 -12.62
N LEU A 62 11.58 0.53 -13.03
CA LEU A 62 12.61 -0.48 -12.78
C LEU A 62 12.89 -0.63 -11.28
N PHE A 63 13.09 0.47 -10.56
CA PHE A 63 13.36 0.44 -9.12
C PHE A 63 12.18 -0.15 -8.36
N TYR A 64 10.96 0.22 -8.74
CA TYR A 64 9.77 -0.35 -8.13
C TYR A 64 9.74 -1.86 -8.34
N ARG A 65 9.89 -2.34 -9.58
CA ARG A 65 9.86 -3.77 -9.91
C ARG A 65 10.95 -4.56 -9.18
N LYS A 66 12.16 -4.03 -9.10
CA LYS A 66 13.33 -4.76 -8.57
C LYS A 66 13.44 -4.71 -7.05
N TYR A 67 13.02 -3.60 -6.42
CA TYR A 67 13.32 -3.36 -5.01
C TYR A 67 12.08 -3.12 -4.13
N CYS A 68 10.95 -2.71 -4.69
CA CYS A 68 9.70 -2.54 -3.94
C CYS A 68 8.77 -3.74 -4.09
N SER A 69 8.48 -4.16 -5.33
CA SER A 69 7.79 -5.43 -5.54
C SER A 69 8.75 -6.60 -5.51
N ALA A 70 9.99 -6.43 -6.01
CA ALA A 70 10.94 -7.53 -6.22
C ALA A 70 10.30 -8.69 -7.00
N ASP A 71 9.51 -8.34 -8.01
CA ASP A 71 8.76 -9.27 -8.84
C ASP A 71 9.75 -10.08 -9.71
N ASN A 72 9.92 -11.35 -9.35
CA ASN A 72 10.77 -12.30 -10.06
C ASN A 72 9.93 -13.15 -11.02
N SER A 73 9.05 -12.55 -11.83
CA SER A 73 8.21 -13.27 -12.79
C SER A 73 9.08 -13.95 -13.87
N VAL A 74 9.57 -15.14 -13.55
CA VAL A 74 9.95 -16.16 -14.51
C VAL A 74 8.71 -17.01 -14.67
N GLU A 75 8.21 -17.17 -15.90
CA GLU A 75 7.14 -18.11 -16.23
C GLU A 75 7.52 -19.50 -15.68
N SER A 76 6.99 -19.83 -14.51
CA SER A 76 7.29 -21.06 -13.79
C SER A 76 6.07 -21.95 -13.89
N GLY A 77 6.28 -23.14 -14.44
CA GLY A 77 5.24 -24.02 -14.97
C GLY A 77 4.32 -24.70 -13.96
N ASN A 78 3.17 -25.07 -14.51
CA ASN A 78 2.37 -26.29 -14.31
C ASN A 78 1.70 -26.68 -12.99
N ASP A 79 1.90 -25.99 -11.87
CA ASP A 79 1.04 -26.20 -10.68
C ASP A 79 0.25 -24.92 -10.35
N GLN A 80 -0.71 -24.57 -11.22
CA GLN A 80 -1.56 -23.40 -10.99
C GLN A 80 -2.88 -23.83 -10.36
N ILE A 81 -3.09 -23.44 -9.10
CA ILE A 81 -4.44 -23.34 -8.53
C ILE A 81 -5.26 -22.47 -9.49
N ASP A 82 -6.40 -22.98 -9.94
CA ASP A 82 -7.33 -22.23 -10.79
C ASP A 82 -7.64 -20.87 -10.11
N PRO A 83 -7.43 -19.73 -10.80
CA PRO A 83 -7.70 -18.41 -10.24
C PRO A 83 -9.11 -18.26 -9.65
N SER A 84 -10.11 -18.93 -10.23
CA SER A 84 -11.49 -18.91 -9.72
C SER A 84 -11.66 -19.67 -8.40
N ILE A 85 -10.97 -20.82 -8.26
CA ILE A 85 -10.93 -21.59 -7.01
C ILE A 85 -10.22 -20.76 -5.93
N PHE A 86 -9.08 -20.16 -6.27
CA PHE A 86 -8.33 -19.34 -5.32
C PHE A 86 -9.12 -18.10 -4.88
N ALA A 87 -9.79 -17.41 -5.80
CA ALA A 87 -10.70 -16.31 -5.47
C ALA A 87 -11.81 -16.75 -4.51
N SER A 88 -12.41 -17.92 -4.75
CA SER A 88 -13.43 -18.50 -3.86
C SER A 88 -12.88 -18.84 -2.48
N GLN A 89 -11.64 -19.35 -2.39
CA GLN A 89 -10.97 -19.61 -1.11
C GLN A 89 -10.67 -18.32 -0.34
N LEU A 90 -10.22 -17.27 -1.03
CA LEU A 90 -10.00 -15.94 -0.44
C LEU A 90 -11.30 -15.35 0.13
N SER A 91 -12.41 -15.47 -0.62
CA SER A 91 -13.74 -15.06 -0.16
C SER A 91 -14.18 -15.88 1.06
N ALA A 92 -14.04 -17.21 1.03
CA ALA A 92 -14.41 -18.09 2.13
C ALA A 92 -13.58 -17.86 3.42
N ALA A 93 -12.32 -17.46 3.26
CA ALA A 93 -11.44 -17.10 4.37
C ALA A 93 -11.87 -15.80 5.06
N ASN A 94 -12.47 -14.86 4.34
CA ASN A 94 -12.87 -13.56 4.86
C ASN A 94 -14.00 -13.68 5.89
N LYS A 95 -13.78 -13.16 7.11
CA LYS A 95 -14.74 -13.17 8.23
C LYS A 95 -15.47 -11.85 8.42
N SER A 96 -15.22 -10.85 7.58
CA SER A 96 -16.04 -9.64 7.56
C SER A 96 -17.45 -9.95 7.08
N ILE A 97 -18.44 -9.24 7.61
CA ILE A 97 -19.84 -9.38 7.19
C ILE A 97 -20.26 -8.19 6.32
N GLU A 98 -21.17 -8.45 5.39
CA GLU A 98 -21.88 -7.40 4.66
C GLU A 98 -23.19 -7.05 5.37
N GLY A 99 -23.72 -5.85 5.09
CA GLY A 99 -24.99 -5.42 5.66
C GLY A 99 -25.15 -3.91 5.63
N TRP A 100 -25.75 -3.39 6.69
CA TRP A 100 -26.06 -1.98 6.84
C TRP A 100 -25.61 -1.48 8.22
N ASP A 101 -24.79 -0.44 8.25
CA ASP A 101 -24.49 0.30 9.47
C ASP A 101 -25.55 1.39 9.65
N HIS A 102 -26.44 1.19 10.61
CA HIS A 102 -27.62 2.05 10.83
C HIS A 102 -27.31 3.28 11.70
N GLY A 103 -28.19 4.28 11.66
CA GLY A 103 -28.19 5.38 12.64
C GLY A 103 -27.26 6.54 12.28
N TRP A 104 -27.02 6.78 11.00
CA TRP A 104 -26.23 7.92 10.52
C TRP A 104 -27.14 9.11 10.22
N ASN A 105 -26.87 10.27 10.82
CA ASN A 105 -27.63 11.50 10.60
C ASN A 105 -27.02 12.29 9.44
N VAL A 106 -27.84 12.70 8.48
CA VAL A 106 -27.42 13.58 7.38
C VAL A 106 -27.31 15.01 7.90
N TYR A 107 -26.12 15.62 7.77
CA TYR A 107 -25.90 17.02 8.11
C TYR A 107 -25.66 17.91 6.89
N GLN A 108 -25.35 17.32 5.74
CA GLN A 108 -25.22 18.05 4.47
C GLN A 108 -25.65 17.18 3.29
N THR A 109 -26.30 17.79 2.31
CA THR A 109 -26.60 17.19 0.99
C THR A 109 -25.94 18.01 -0.10
N THR A 110 -25.56 17.36 -1.20
CA THR A 110 -24.93 18.01 -2.36
C THR A 110 -25.73 17.75 -3.64
N ALA A 111 -25.54 18.59 -4.66
CA ALA A 111 -26.29 18.52 -5.91
C ALA A 111 -26.08 17.22 -6.71
N ASN A 112 -24.94 16.55 -6.51
CA ASN A 112 -24.64 15.24 -7.12
C ASN A 112 -25.23 14.05 -6.33
N GLY A 113 -26.02 14.30 -5.28
CA GLY A 113 -26.66 13.27 -4.47
C GLY A 113 -25.76 12.63 -3.40
N SER A 114 -24.51 13.07 -3.22
CA SER A 114 -23.74 12.62 -2.05
C SER A 114 -24.26 13.26 -0.76
N LEU A 115 -24.04 12.56 0.36
CA LEU A 115 -24.45 12.98 1.69
C LEU A 115 -23.23 13.05 2.60
N SER A 116 -23.14 14.12 3.40
CA SER A 116 -22.25 14.13 4.55
C SER A 116 -23.06 13.72 5.78
N ILE A 117 -22.60 12.67 6.44
CA ILE A 117 -23.32 11.95 7.50
C ILE A 117 -22.50 11.83 8.77
N GLN A 118 -23.18 11.74 9.91
CA GLN A 118 -22.56 11.66 11.24
C GLN A 118 -23.20 10.57 12.10
N LYS A 119 -22.37 9.80 12.81
CA LYS A 119 -22.79 8.85 13.85
C LYS A 119 -21.86 8.94 15.06
N GLY A 120 -22.32 9.62 16.10
CA GLY A 120 -21.48 10.00 17.23
C GLY A 120 -20.44 11.04 16.81
N ASP A 121 -19.17 10.76 17.05
CA ASP A 121 -18.01 11.56 16.64
C ASP A 121 -17.51 11.23 15.22
N ARG A 122 -18.03 10.19 14.57
CA ARG A 122 -17.61 9.77 13.23
C ARG A 122 -18.36 10.52 12.14
N HIS A 123 -17.65 10.95 11.12
CA HIS A 123 -18.17 11.64 9.95
C HIS A 123 -17.78 10.90 8.67
N ARG A 124 -18.65 10.87 7.67
CA ARG A 124 -18.33 10.32 6.35
C ARG A 124 -19.05 11.08 5.25
N THR A 125 -18.49 11.02 4.05
CA THR A 125 -19.25 11.27 2.82
C THR A 125 -19.65 9.92 2.22
N VAL A 126 -20.91 9.80 1.82
CA VAL A 126 -21.45 8.63 1.11
C VAL A 126 -22.08 9.05 -0.21
N TYR A 127 -21.97 8.20 -1.21
CA TYR A 127 -22.45 8.44 -2.57
C TYR A 127 -23.75 7.68 -2.85
N PRO A 128 -24.51 8.07 -3.90
CA PRO A 128 -25.67 7.31 -4.34
C PRO A 128 -25.35 5.81 -4.52
N GLY A 129 -26.16 4.94 -3.92
CA GLY A 129 -25.93 3.48 -3.88
C GLY A 129 -25.22 2.96 -2.63
N GLU A 130 -24.63 3.85 -1.82
CA GLU A 130 -23.97 3.50 -0.56
C GLU A 130 -24.86 3.70 0.68
N TYR A 131 -26.05 4.26 0.52
CA TYR A 131 -26.97 4.52 1.63
C TYR A 131 -28.42 4.18 1.28
N VAL A 132 -29.21 3.87 2.30
CA VAL A 132 -30.67 3.73 2.22
C VAL A 132 -31.34 4.50 3.35
N THR A 133 -32.55 4.99 3.08
CA THR A 133 -33.41 5.62 4.09
C THR A 133 -34.40 4.61 4.65
N SER A 134 -34.80 4.77 5.91
CA SER A 134 -35.91 3.99 6.48
C SER A 134 -37.31 4.49 6.07
N GLY A 135 -37.40 5.60 5.32
CA GLY A 135 -38.65 6.18 4.86
C GLY A 135 -39.22 5.50 3.60
N PRO A 136 -40.44 5.88 3.16
CA PRO A 136 -41.06 5.35 1.95
C PRO A 136 -40.20 5.58 0.70
N PRO A 137 -40.21 4.65 -0.28
CA PRO A 137 -39.55 4.85 -1.56
C PRO A 137 -39.94 6.18 -2.23
N GLY A 138 -38.98 6.84 -2.88
CA GLY A 138 -39.20 8.13 -3.53
C GLY A 138 -39.11 9.36 -2.62
N THR A 139 -38.91 9.17 -1.32
CA THR A 139 -38.66 10.29 -0.39
C THR A 139 -37.27 10.86 -0.62
N MET A 140 -37.19 12.18 -0.87
CA MET A 140 -35.89 12.87 -0.95
C MET A 140 -35.21 12.93 0.42
N VAL A 141 -33.93 12.59 0.45
CA VAL A 141 -33.08 12.75 1.64
C VAL A 141 -32.87 14.23 1.94
N LYS A 142 -33.10 14.63 3.19
CA LYS A 142 -32.88 16.00 3.68
C LYS A 142 -31.94 15.98 4.88
N VAL A 143 -31.36 17.14 5.20
CA VAL A 143 -30.66 17.33 6.48
C VAL A 143 -31.57 16.92 7.64
N GLY A 144 -31.02 16.19 8.60
CA GLY A 144 -31.74 15.57 9.72
C GLY A 144 -32.30 14.17 9.43
N THR A 145 -32.24 13.69 8.19
CA THR A 145 -32.66 12.31 7.86
C THR A 145 -31.69 11.31 8.47
N VAL A 146 -32.21 10.24 9.06
CA VAL A 146 -31.40 9.08 9.47
C VAL A 146 -31.31 8.10 8.30
N VAL A 147 -30.08 7.73 7.95
CA VAL A 147 -29.77 6.75 6.90
C VAL A 147 -29.02 5.56 7.46
N SER A 148 -29.03 4.48 6.68
CA SER A 148 -28.17 3.32 6.90
C SER A 148 -27.14 3.27 5.78
N VAL A 149 -25.89 2.99 6.13
CA VAL A 149 -24.76 2.98 5.18
C VAL A 149 -24.41 1.54 4.84
N ARG A 150 -24.19 1.26 3.57
CA ARG A 150 -23.86 -0.07 3.08
C ARG A 150 -22.49 -0.47 3.60
N VAL A 151 -22.42 -1.66 4.19
CA VAL A 151 -21.16 -2.32 4.57
C VAL A 151 -20.92 -3.42 3.56
N VAL A 152 -19.86 -3.29 2.78
CA VAL A 152 -19.38 -4.33 1.87
C VAL A 152 -18.19 -5.04 2.52
N ARG A 153 -18.10 -6.36 2.37
CA ARG A 153 -17.01 -7.14 2.96
C ARG A 153 -15.81 -7.32 2.04
N GLU A 154 -16.01 -7.22 0.72
CA GLU A 154 -14.97 -7.48 -0.27
C GLU A 154 -15.30 -6.91 -1.67
N SER A 155 -14.31 -6.91 -2.57
CA SER A 155 -14.49 -6.61 -4.00
C SER A 155 -13.34 -7.17 -4.83
N PHE A 156 -13.64 -7.66 -6.03
CA PHE A 156 -12.67 -8.03 -7.06
C PHE A 156 -12.57 -6.99 -8.21
N GLU A 157 -13.35 -5.90 -8.13
CA GLU A 157 -13.55 -4.97 -9.24
C GLU A 157 -12.79 -3.64 -9.06
N ILE A 158 -12.40 -3.30 -7.84
CA ILE A 158 -11.75 -2.01 -7.51
C ILE A 158 -10.41 -1.84 -8.23
N GLN A 159 -9.63 -2.91 -8.34
CA GLN A 159 -8.34 -2.88 -9.03
C GLN A 159 -8.09 -4.25 -9.66
N GLN A 160 -7.86 -4.27 -10.96
CA GLN A 160 -7.58 -5.49 -11.70
C GLN A 160 -6.39 -6.25 -11.06
N GLY A 161 -6.57 -7.57 -10.88
CA GLY A 161 -5.56 -8.45 -10.27
C GLY A 161 -5.48 -8.41 -8.74
N PHE A 162 -6.33 -7.62 -8.07
CA PHE A 162 -6.42 -7.57 -6.62
C PHE A 162 -7.80 -7.95 -6.10
N TYR A 163 -7.79 -8.71 -5.01
CA TYR A 163 -8.94 -8.96 -4.14
C TYR A 163 -8.86 -8.00 -2.95
N TYR A 164 -9.90 -7.19 -2.77
CA TYR A 164 -10.07 -6.29 -1.65
C TYR A 164 -10.94 -6.91 -0.57
N VAL A 165 -10.56 -6.69 0.68
CA VAL A 165 -11.29 -7.06 1.89
C VAL A 165 -11.48 -5.81 2.73
N PHE A 166 -12.67 -5.63 3.29
CA PHE A 166 -13.02 -4.50 4.13
C PHE A 166 -13.43 -4.99 5.52
N GLY A 167 -13.04 -4.26 6.56
CA GLY A 167 -13.59 -4.48 7.88
C GLY A 167 -15.07 -4.11 7.92
N HIS A 168 -15.86 -4.79 8.76
CA HIS A 168 -17.28 -4.46 8.90
C HIS A 168 -17.52 -3.19 9.73
N THR A 169 -16.48 -2.62 10.33
CA THR A 169 -16.55 -1.33 11.02
C THR A 169 -16.15 -0.24 10.05
N LEU A 170 -17.07 0.68 9.75
CA LEU A 170 -16.81 1.80 8.86
C LEU A 170 -15.84 2.80 9.50
N SER A 171 -14.84 3.23 8.72
CA SER A 171 -13.89 4.29 9.09
C SER A 171 -14.58 5.64 9.26
N ASP A 172 -13.91 6.57 9.93
CA ASP A 172 -14.24 7.98 9.91
C ASP A 172 -13.52 8.68 8.74
N GLN A 173 -14.00 9.83 8.26
CA GLN A 173 -13.33 10.58 7.18
C GLN A 173 -11.91 10.99 7.56
N PHE A 174 -11.66 11.26 8.84
CA PHE A 174 -10.32 11.61 9.34
C PHE A 174 -9.37 10.42 9.35
N ASP A 175 -9.89 9.18 9.48
CA ASP A 175 -9.09 7.96 9.40
C ASP A 175 -8.45 7.82 8.02
N ASP A 176 -9.18 8.19 6.97
CA ASP A 176 -8.75 8.04 5.58
C ASP A 176 -7.63 9.02 5.18
N HIS A 177 -7.36 10.05 6.00
CA HIS A 177 -6.30 11.04 5.76
C HIS A 177 -4.95 10.68 6.40
N ASN A 178 -4.92 9.79 7.39
CA ASN A 178 -3.69 9.42 8.10
C ASN A 178 -3.57 7.90 8.18
N LEU A 179 -3.30 7.30 7.02
CA LEU A 179 -3.24 5.85 6.87
C LEU A 179 -1.81 5.32 7.07
N VAL A 180 -1.74 4.16 7.69
CA VAL A 180 -0.56 3.32 7.82
C VAL A 180 -0.79 2.03 7.04
N ARG A 181 0.25 1.58 6.35
CA ARG A 181 0.22 0.40 5.48
C ARG A 181 1.17 -0.67 6.01
N PHE A 182 0.65 -1.86 6.28
CA PHE A 182 1.47 -3.06 6.49
C PHE A 182 1.58 -3.83 5.17
N TYR A 183 2.79 -4.21 4.80
CA TYR A 183 3.13 -4.94 3.59
C TYR A 183 3.51 -6.36 3.95
N PHE A 184 2.89 -7.35 3.31
CA PHE A 184 3.12 -8.77 3.57
C PHE A 184 3.72 -9.43 2.33
N ASN A 185 4.87 -10.07 2.53
CA ASN A 185 5.49 -10.95 1.56
C ASN A 185 4.90 -12.38 1.67
N ALA A 186 3.63 -12.47 1.28
CA ALA A 186 2.82 -13.67 1.43
C ALA A 186 3.07 -14.71 0.31
N THR A 187 2.76 -15.97 0.60
CA THR A 187 2.44 -16.99 -0.42
C THR A 187 0.93 -17.00 -0.65
N PRO A 188 0.41 -17.71 -1.68
CA PRO A 188 -1.04 -17.88 -1.85
C PRO A 188 -1.72 -18.43 -0.58
N GLU A 189 -1.14 -19.46 0.05
CA GLU A 189 -1.65 -20.05 1.29
C GLU A 189 -1.53 -19.09 2.47
N GLY A 190 -0.43 -18.33 2.52
CA GLY A 190 -0.22 -17.27 3.49
C GLY A 190 -1.30 -16.20 3.40
N ALA A 191 -1.73 -15.83 2.19
CA ALA A 191 -2.79 -14.84 1.99
C ALA A 191 -4.14 -15.31 2.53
N LEU A 192 -4.52 -16.58 2.30
CA LEU A 192 -5.74 -17.16 2.88
C LEU A 192 -5.75 -17.05 4.41
N LYS A 193 -4.61 -17.39 5.05
CA LYS A 193 -4.46 -17.27 6.50
C LYS A 193 -4.49 -15.82 6.97
N ILE A 194 -3.80 -14.91 6.28
CA ILE A 194 -3.82 -13.48 6.61
C ILE A 194 -5.26 -12.96 6.56
N VAL A 195 -6.01 -13.25 5.49
CA VAL A 195 -7.41 -12.83 5.36
C VAL A 195 -8.24 -13.35 6.53
N HIS A 196 -8.13 -14.65 6.84
CA HIS A 196 -8.85 -15.26 7.95
C HIS A 196 -8.55 -14.61 9.30
N GLU A 197 -7.27 -14.55 9.66
CA GLU A 197 -6.84 -14.09 10.98
C GLU A 197 -7.02 -12.58 11.16
N LEU A 198 -6.69 -11.76 10.15
CA LEU A 198 -6.89 -10.32 10.22
C LEU A 198 -8.36 -9.95 10.33
N THR A 199 -9.21 -10.53 9.47
CA THR A 199 -10.64 -10.22 9.51
C THR A 199 -11.27 -10.70 10.81
N THR A 200 -10.81 -11.80 11.40
CA THR A 200 -11.29 -12.24 12.71
C THR A 200 -10.87 -11.25 13.82
N ALA A 201 -9.58 -10.96 13.92
CA ALA A 201 -9.03 -10.15 15.00
C ALA A 201 -9.49 -8.69 14.92
N LEU A 202 -9.33 -8.05 13.77
CA LEU A 202 -9.60 -6.61 13.62
C LEU A 202 -11.09 -6.28 13.72
N ASN A 203 -11.96 -7.14 13.18
CA ASN A 203 -13.41 -6.96 13.33
C ASN A 203 -13.86 -7.16 14.79
N ARG A 204 -13.26 -8.09 15.53
CA ARG A 204 -13.52 -8.27 16.98
C ARG A 204 -13.22 -7.00 17.77
N PHE A 205 -12.15 -6.30 17.43
CA PHE A 205 -11.77 -5.02 18.05
C PHE A 205 -12.41 -3.80 17.39
N GLN A 206 -13.34 -3.99 16.46
CA GLN A 206 -14.01 -2.91 15.72
C GLN A 206 -13.02 -1.93 15.07
N VAL A 207 -11.89 -2.43 14.58
CA VAL A 207 -10.91 -1.62 13.85
C VAL A 207 -11.38 -1.48 12.40
N PRO A 208 -11.60 -0.26 11.89
CA PRO A 208 -11.78 -0.05 10.46
C PRO A 208 -10.49 -0.37 9.70
N PHE A 209 -10.59 -1.17 8.64
CA PHE A 209 -9.45 -1.49 7.79
C PHE A 209 -9.87 -1.75 6.35
N ARG A 210 -8.90 -1.59 5.46
CA ARG A 210 -8.95 -2.11 4.09
C ARG A 210 -7.74 -3.00 3.89
N PHE A 211 -7.94 -4.20 3.39
CA PHE A 211 -6.87 -5.11 3.03
C PHE A 211 -6.97 -5.42 1.54
N LYS A 212 -5.84 -5.61 0.88
CA LYS A 212 -5.82 -6.13 -0.48
C LYS A 212 -4.72 -7.16 -0.65
N THR A 213 -5.00 -8.17 -1.45
CA THR A 213 -4.03 -9.19 -1.85
C THR A 213 -4.24 -9.57 -3.31
N LEU A 214 -3.28 -10.26 -3.91
CA LEU A 214 -3.38 -10.66 -5.31
C LEU A 214 -4.48 -11.71 -5.52
N SER A 215 -5.22 -11.57 -6.63
CA SER A 215 -6.26 -12.52 -7.04
C SER A 215 -5.71 -13.74 -7.79
N PHE A 216 -4.45 -13.68 -8.23
CA PHE A 216 -3.82 -14.75 -9.00
C PHE A 216 -2.68 -15.38 -8.18
N PRO A 217 -2.70 -16.71 -7.92
CA PRO A 217 -1.65 -17.41 -7.18
C PRO A 217 -0.24 -17.21 -7.78
N SER A 218 -0.13 -17.17 -9.10
CA SER A 218 1.13 -16.99 -9.82
C SER A 218 1.77 -15.61 -9.59
N SER A 219 1.02 -14.63 -9.10
CA SER A 219 1.52 -13.28 -8.84
C SER A 219 2.20 -13.13 -7.46
N TYR A 220 2.19 -14.15 -6.58
CA TYR A 220 2.77 -14.08 -5.22
C TYR A 220 4.31 -14.16 -5.18
N ASN A 221 4.98 -13.80 -6.27
CA ASN A 221 6.43 -13.72 -6.41
C ASN A 221 7.00 -12.33 -6.04
N ARG A 222 6.22 -11.52 -5.33
CA ARG A 222 6.53 -10.14 -4.95
C ARG A 222 6.43 -9.91 -3.44
N THR A 223 7.22 -8.98 -2.92
CA THR A 223 7.35 -8.64 -1.49
C THR A 223 6.21 -7.76 -0.96
N ASP A 224 5.43 -7.14 -1.84
CA ASP A 224 4.21 -6.37 -1.54
C ASP A 224 2.94 -7.14 -1.97
N ALA A 225 2.95 -8.47 -1.85
CA ALA A 225 1.86 -9.33 -2.32
C ALA A 225 0.51 -9.06 -1.62
N ALA A 226 0.54 -8.61 -0.37
CA ALA A 226 -0.63 -8.12 0.31
C ALA A 226 -0.36 -6.84 1.10
N VAL A 227 -1.39 -6.01 1.26
CA VAL A 227 -1.29 -4.71 1.93
C VAL A 227 -2.51 -4.46 2.82
N LEU A 228 -2.29 -4.23 4.11
CA LEU A 228 -3.30 -3.79 5.08
C LEU A 228 -3.20 -2.28 5.28
N TYR A 229 -4.31 -1.57 5.15
CA TYR A 229 -4.49 -0.15 5.39
C TYR A 229 -5.32 0.04 6.65
N ILE A 230 -4.79 0.82 7.58
CA ILE A 230 -5.47 1.21 8.82
C ILE A 230 -5.22 2.69 9.08
N ALA A 231 -6.10 3.36 9.82
CA ALA A 231 -5.74 4.68 10.34
C ALA A 231 -4.64 4.55 11.40
N ARG A 232 -3.73 5.52 11.42
CA ARG A 232 -2.56 5.54 12.32
C ARG A 232 -2.92 5.36 13.79
N ARG A 233 -4.07 5.86 14.23
CA ARG A 233 -4.56 5.69 15.62
C ARG A 233 -4.74 4.23 16.04
N TYR A 234 -4.99 3.32 15.09
CA TYR A 234 -5.14 1.89 15.34
C TYR A 234 -3.82 1.11 15.28
N PHE A 235 -2.68 1.78 15.05
CA PHE A 235 -1.39 1.12 14.88
C PHE A 235 -1.07 0.13 16.02
N HIS A 236 -1.21 0.54 17.28
CA HIS A 236 -0.81 -0.29 18.41
C HIS A 236 -1.66 -1.57 18.53
N ILE A 237 -2.99 -1.47 18.46
CA ILE A 237 -3.87 -2.65 18.54
C ILE A 237 -3.67 -3.60 17.36
N VAL A 238 -3.41 -3.05 16.16
CA VAL A 238 -3.13 -3.82 14.96
C VAL A 238 -1.76 -4.50 15.04
N ALA A 239 -0.73 -3.80 15.52
CA ALA A 239 0.61 -4.37 15.69
C ALA A 239 0.62 -5.53 16.69
N MET A 240 -0.07 -5.39 17.84
CA MET A 240 -0.20 -6.48 18.81
C MET A 240 -0.96 -7.68 18.22
N SER A 241 -2.10 -7.43 17.57
CA SER A 241 -2.89 -8.50 16.92
C SER A 241 -2.07 -9.21 15.84
N LEU A 242 -1.31 -8.46 15.04
CA LEU A 242 -0.45 -9.00 14.00
C LEU A 242 0.69 -9.84 14.55
N GLN A 243 1.31 -9.43 15.67
CA GLN A 243 2.36 -10.20 16.30
C GLN A 243 1.83 -11.57 16.78
N GLU A 244 0.69 -11.58 17.48
CA GLU A 244 0.08 -12.82 17.96
C GLU A 244 -0.25 -13.78 16.79
N VAL A 245 -0.89 -13.24 15.74
CA VAL A 245 -1.23 -14.01 14.54
C VAL A 245 0.01 -14.52 13.83
N TYR A 246 1.07 -13.70 13.73
CA TYR A 246 2.31 -14.07 13.07
C TYR A 246 3.00 -15.25 13.76
N GLU A 247 3.13 -15.20 15.09
CA GLU A 247 3.76 -16.26 15.89
C GLU A 247 2.99 -17.58 15.77
N ARG A 248 1.66 -17.51 15.82
CA ARG A 248 0.79 -18.70 15.82
C ARG A 248 0.67 -19.37 14.45
N THR A 249 0.41 -18.61 13.38
CA THR A 249 -0.14 -19.19 12.14
C THR A 249 0.58 -18.79 10.86
N LEU A 250 1.17 -17.59 10.81
CA LEU A 250 1.72 -17.08 9.55
C LEU A 250 3.09 -17.65 9.25
N ARG A 251 3.30 -17.96 7.98
CA ARG A 251 4.58 -18.35 7.42
C ARG A 251 4.77 -17.50 6.17
N LEU A 252 5.57 -16.44 6.29
CA LEU A 252 5.83 -15.47 5.22
C LEU A 252 7.26 -15.61 4.72
N LYS A 253 7.52 -15.16 3.49
CA LYS A 253 8.89 -14.99 3.02
C LYS A 253 9.52 -13.82 3.77
N SER A 254 10.81 -13.89 4.12
CA SER A 254 11.43 -12.95 5.07
C SER A 254 11.62 -11.51 4.56
N GLU A 255 11.71 -11.33 3.24
CA GLU A 255 12.01 -10.04 2.62
C GLU A 255 10.85 -9.06 2.69
N ILE A 256 11.15 -7.76 2.68
CA ILE A 256 10.17 -6.66 2.72
C ILE A 256 10.51 -5.62 1.65
N PRO A 257 9.53 -4.79 1.20
CA PRO A 257 9.79 -3.72 0.25
C PRO A 257 10.87 -2.75 0.75
N LEU A 258 11.78 -2.32 -0.15
CA LEU A 258 13.00 -1.55 0.18
C LEU A 258 12.79 -0.41 1.18
N PHE A 259 11.78 0.43 0.96
CA PHE A 259 11.57 1.66 1.72
C PHE A 259 10.70 1.49 2.98
N THR A 260 10.32 0.25 3.33
CA THR A 260 9.49 -0.01 4.52
C THR A 260 10.36 -0.23 5.77
N LYS A 261 9.84 0.11 6.95
CA LYS A 261 10.43 -0.31 8.23
C LYS A 261 10.04 -1.76 8.48
N LYS A 262 11.02 -2.60 8.82
CA LYS A 262 10.75 -3.99 9.22
C LYS A 262 10.02 -4.01 10.56
N ILE A 263 8.90 -4.72 10.63
CA ILE A 263 8.22 -5.04 11.89
C ILE A 263 8.50 -6.49 12.29
N LEU A 264 8.28 -7.42 11.36
CA LEU A 264 8.55 -8.85 11.49
C LEU A 264 9.17 -9.37 10.18
N PRO A 265 9.80 -10.56 10.15
CA PRO A 265 10.20 -11.16 8.87
C PRO A 265 9.01 -11.25 7.91
N GLY A 266 9.15 -10.68 6.71
CA GLY A 266 8.07 -10.62 5.72
C GLY A 266 6.99 -9.57 5.96
N ILE A 267 7.09 -8.76 7.03
CA ILE A 267 6.16 -7.67 7.31
C ILE A 267 6.90 -6.34 7.41
N GLY A 268 6.65 -5.48 6.42
CA GLY A 268 7.10 -4.10 6.38
C GLY A 268 5.98 -3.13 6.76
N ILE A 269 6.32 -1.95 7.27
CA ILE A 269 5.37 -0.86 7.53
C ILE A 269 5.81 0.44 6.86
N ALA A 270 4.85 1.24 6.40
CA ALA A 270 5.06 2.61 5.98
C ALA A 270 3.79 3.45 6.11
N GLU A 271 3.94 4.76 6.18
CA GLU A 271 2.83 5.70 6.08
C GLU A 271 2.38 5.85 4.63
N ASP A 272 1.08 6.00 4.45
CA ASP A 272 0.48 6.35 3.17
C ASP A 272 0.97 7.73 2.74
N PRO A 273 1.49 7.93 1.51
CA PRO A 273 1.98 9.24 1.09
C PRO A 273 0.88 10.31 1.00
N GLY A 274 -0.41 9.95 1.10
CA GLY A 274 -1.53 10.89 0.98
C GLY A 274 -1.72 11.42 -0.44
N THR A 275 -1.04 10.80 -1.42
CA THR A 275 -1.11 11.11 -2.85
C THR A 275 -1.85 10.00 -3.59
N THR A 276 -2.25 10.26 -4.83
CA THR A 276 -2.78 9.20 -5.71
C THR A 276 -1.72 8.16 -6.09
N GLU A 277 -0.44 8.46 -5.92
CA GLU A 277 0.69 7.54 -6.18
C GLU A 277 0.80 6.43 -5.12
N SER A 278 1.14 5.21 -5.53
CA SER A 278 1.47 4.13 -4.58
C SER A 278 2.75 4.47 -3.80
N PHE A 279 2.90 3.95 -2.57
CA PHE A 279 4.04 4.29 -1.71
C PHE A 279 5.39 3.92 -2.35
N GLY A 280 5.49 2.69 -2.89
CA GLY A 280 6.71 2.23 -3.55
C GLY A 280 7.04 3.08 -4.78
N MET A 281 6.03 3.39 -5.61
CA MET A 281 6.21 4.24 -6.79
C MET A 281 6.71 5.64 -6.41
N HIS A 282 6.13 6.22 -5.35
CA HIS A 282 6.54 7.53 -4.85
C HIS A 282 8.00 7.56 -4.40
N ARG A 283 8.43 6.58 -3.58
CA ARG A 283 9.81 6.55 -3.09
C ARG A 283 10.80 6.21 -4.21
N CYS A 284 10.44 5.33 -5.15
CA CYS A 284 11.22 5.04 -6.35
C CYS A 284 11.36 6.24 -7.29
N ARG A 285 10.33 7.08 -7.39
CA ARG A 285 10.36 8.30 -8.19
C ARG A 285 11.40 9.28 -7.66
N LEU A 286 11.39 9.57 -6.36
CA LEU A 286 12.37 10.48 -5.74
C LEU A 286 13.81 9.97 -5.91
N LEU A 287 14.00 8.64 -5.83
CA LEU A 287 15.28 8.01 -6.12
C LEU A 287 15.71 8.24 -7.59
N ALA A 288 14.80 8.03 -8.54
CA ALA A 288 15.06 8.24 -9.96
C ALA A 288 15.35 9.71 -10.29
N GLU A 289 14.53 10.63 -9.77
CA GLU A 289 14.69 12.07 -9.95
C GLU A 289 16.07 12.54 -9.48
N GLY A 290 16.55 12.07 -8.33
CA GLY A 290 17.87 12.43 -7.81
C GLY A 290 19.02 11.90 -8.69
N ILE A 291 18.93 10.66 -9.16
CA ILE A 291 19.95 10.08 -10.07
C ILE A 291 19.99 10.85 -11.41
N VAL A 292 18.83 11.19 -11.96
CA VAL A 292 18.70 11.91 -13.22
C VAL A 292 19.14 13.38 -13.07
N GLU A 293 18.83 14.04 -11.95
CA GLU A 293 19.30 15.40 -11.66
C GLU A 293 20.83 15.47 -11.63
N ALA A 294 21.49 14.53 -10.92
CA ALA A 294 22.95 14.48 -10.87
C ALA A 294 23.56 14.31 -12.28
N TRP A 295 22.99 13.41 -13.10
CA TRP A 295 23.40 13.22 -14.49
C TRP A 295 23.20 14.47 -15.35
N LYS A 296 22.05 15.14 -15.25
CA LYS A 296 21.77 16.40 -15.98
C LYS A 296 22.73 17.53 -15.61
N ASN A 297 23.22 17.53 -14.38
CA ASN A 297 24.26 18.45 -13.90
C ASN A 297 25.69 18.03 -14.32
N GLY A 298 25.83 16.98 -15.14
CA GLY A 298 27.12 16.51 -15.64
C GLY A 298 27.94 15.70 -14.63
N ASN A 299 27.36 15.28 -13.50
CA ASN A 299 28.09 14.58 -12.44
C ASN A 299 27.43 13.24 -12.08
N GLN A 300 28.08 12.14 -12.47
CA GLN A 300 27.61 10.78 -12.18
C GLN A 300 28.36 10.08 -11.04
N GLN A 301 29.23 10.79 -10.32
CA GLN A 301 29.89 10.23 -9.14
C GLN A 301 28.85 9.83 -8.10
N LEU A 302 29.10 8.74 -7.37
CA LEU A 302 28.20 8.21 -6.35
C LEU A 302 27.82 9.28 -5.32
N SER A 303 28.79 10.06 -4.85
CA SER A 303 28.56 11.17 -3.90
C SER A 303 27.54 12.19 -4.43
N ALA A 304 27.69 12.63 -5.68
CA ALA A 304 26.79 13.61 -6.29
C ALA A 304 25.38 13.05 -6.51
N LYS A 305 25.26 11.78 -6.94
CA LYS A 305 23.97 11.10 -7.04
C LYS A 305 23.28 11.02 -5.67
N MET A 306 24.02 10.60 -4.63
CA MET A 306 23.48 10.50 -3.28
C MET A 306 23.07 11.86 -2.70
N GLU A 307 23.81 12.93 -2.98
CA GLU A 307 23.45 14.29 -2.59
C GLU A 307 22.15 14.76 -3.26
N ALA A 308 22.02 14.56 -4.58
CA ALA A 308 20.81 14.89 -5.32
C ALA A 308 19.59 14.10 -4.81
N ILE A 309 19.75 12.80 -4.51
CA ILE A 309 18.67 11.99 -3.92
C ILE A 309 18.27 12.54 -2.54
N LYS A 310 19.23 12.85 -1.67
CA LYS A 310 18.95 13.45 -0.35
C LYS A 310 18.17 14.76 -0.50
N LYS A 311 18.54 15.59 -1.48
CA LYS A 311 17.83 16.83 -1.80
C LYS A 311 16.40 16.56 -2.25
N GLN A 312 16.15 15.55 -3.09
CA GLN A 312 14.79 15.16 -3.52
C GLN A 312 13.91 14.67 -2.37
N PHE A 313 14.46 13.87 -1.45
CA PHE A 313 13.72 13.46 -0.25
C PHE A 313 13.40 14.67 0.63
N THR A 314 14.40 15.51 0.91
CA THR A 314 14.25 16.68 1.79
C THR A 314 13.28 17.71 1.23
N SER A 315 13.30 17.99 -0.08
CA SER A 315 12.37 18.92 -0.74
C SER A 315 10.91 18.46 -0.65
N ASN A 316 10.68 17.15 -0.52
CA ASN A 316 9.38 16.54 -0.31
C ASN A 316 9.06 16.35 1.19
N GLY A 317 9.89 16.89 2.09
CA GLY A 317 9.71 16.79 3.55
C GLY A 317 9.98 15.40 4.13
N LEU A 318 10.74 14.57 3.42
CA LEU A 318 11.04 13.19 3.80
C LEU A 318 12.50 13.04 4.23
N ASP A 319 12.75 12.08 5.10
CA ASP A 319 14.09 11.64 5.49
C ASP A 319 14.43 10.33 4.77
N ILE A 320 15.55 10.30 4.05
CA ILE A 320 16.01 9.11 3.32
C ILE A 320 16.41 7.97 4.27
N GLU A 321 16.76 8.28 5.52
CA GLU A 321 17.09 7.29 6.55
C GLU A 321 15.83 6.68 7.17
N LYS A 322 14.69 7.36 7.05
CA LYS A 322 13.39 6.91 7.52
C LYS A 322 12.32 7.07 6.44
N PRO A 323 12.49 6.44 5.26
CA PRO A 323 11.65 6.70 4.09
C PRO A 323 10.22 6.17 4.25
N TYR A 324 9.98 5.35 5.27
CA TYR A 324 8.67 4.83 5.68
C TYR A 324 7.82 5.84 6.46
N LEU A 325 8.39 6.97 6.88
CA LEU A 325 7.66 8.08 7.51
C LEU A 325 7.36 9.17 6.48
N ASN A 326 6.30 9.91 6.75
CA ASN A 326 5.97 11.18 6.15
C ASN A 326 6.55 12.33 6.96
N LYS A 327 6.41 13.54 6.42
CA LYS A 327 6.86 14.77 7.04
C LYS A 327 6.28 14.94 8.44
N ASN A 328 7.16 15.25 9.41
CA ASN A 328 6.81 15.51 10.82
C ASN A 328 6.17 14.32 11.56
N SER A 329 6.25 13.11 11.02
CA SER A 329 5.72 11.92 11.68
C SER A 329 6.67 11.41 12.76
N VAL A 330 6.09 10.95 13.86
CA VAL A 330 6.82 10.21 14.89
C VAL A 330 6.99 8.77 14.43
N ASP A 331 8.14 8.16 14.74
CA ASP A 331 8.41 6.77 14.38
C ASP A 331 7.43 5.81 15.08
N PHE A 332 7.19 4.66 14.44
CA PHE A 332 6.43 3.55 14.98
C PHE A 332 7.22 2.91 16.13
N LEU A 333 6.74 3.12 17.35
CA LEU A 333 7.22 2.42 18.53
C LEU A 333 6.44 1.12 18.66
N LEU A 334 7.10 0.01 18.36
CA LEU A 334 6.49 -1.30 18.61
C LEU A 334 6.30 -1.47 20.11
N PRO A 335 5.16 -2.01 20.56
CA PRO A 335 4.99 -2.32 21.98
C PRO A 335 6.08 -3.32 22.41
N ASP A 336 6.78 -3.03 23.52
CA ASP A 336 7.70 -3.97 24.16
C ASP A 336 6.87 -5.08 24.81
N ILE A 337 6.60 -6.16 24.08
CA ILE A 337 5.84 -7.31 24.61
C ILE A 337 6.74 -8.29 25.40
N THR A 338 8.05 -8.03 25.52
CA THR A 338 9.02 -8.92 26.20
C THR A 338 9.13 -8.75 27.72
N ARG A 339 8.25 -7.99 28.39
CA ARG A 339 8.20 -7.94 29.86
C ARG A 339 6.82 -8.32 30.37
N GLY A 340 6.54 -9.62 30.46
CA GLY A 340 5.26 -10.06 30.99
C GLY A 340 5.01 -11.55 31.12
N VAL A 341 6.03 -12.40 31.29
CA VAL A 341 5.86 -13.76 31.85
C VAL A 341 7.14 -14.17 32.60
N GLU A 342 7.37 -13.59 33.76
CA GLU A 342 7.94 -14.35 34.88
C GLU A 342 6.82 -14.39 35.93
N ILE A 343 6.14 -15.54 36.02
CA ILE A 343 5.28 -15.88 37.15
C ILE A 343 6.09 -16.78 38.06
#